data_AF-A0A162GRR5-F1
#
_entry.id   AF-A0A162GRR5-F1
#
_cell.length_a   1.000
_cell.length_b   1.000
_cell.length_c   1.000
_cell.angle_alpha   90.00
_cell.angle_beta   90.00
_cell.angle_gamma   90.00
#
_symmetry.space_group_name_H-M   'P 1'
#
loop_
_entity.id
_entity.type
_entity.pdbx_description
1 polymer ?
#
loop_
_entity_poly.entity_id
_entity_poly.type
_entity_poly.pdbx_seq_one_letter_code
_entity_poly.pdbx_strand_id
1 'polypeptide(L)'
;MNQLDRAFELGKLYCDRGEFSPAVEHLQEASKGYFAEKNFSQYLKCLNLLLRIFAEREQFEEINSTKEKLQDLVLKEGFELNSKTYYTLAVCASYKGQLETAMDYLQKALAIGLASDNKEDICHAIFGLAMVYSHPATARHSDALKEIYNLQVFFQVYQMPDLQASSLFLNADILKQMKKYDEAIEVLWKAYDIVKETRNVVMSNYLMGGLADAYFEIGDKDMARTYITLAQKSVDAENHRRLGRMVKALAEKIGGETQTNFDLIFDEPNHSVIEKKLGRIDFKNQFILLDLLRLFVQNQGHIYSKEFLVENVWKQPYDPAIHDNKIYVTIKRLRKLIEPDYEKPKYIFRAKNGYYMNKAARVHFEH
;
A
#
# COMPACT_ATOMS: atom_id res chain seq x y z
N MET A 1 27.13 -2.85 -31.43
CA MET A 1 26.73 -3.18 -30.04
C MET A 1 26.83 -4.69 -29.91
N ASN A 2 27.62 -5.21 -28.97
CA ASN A 2 27.77 -6.66 -28.76
C ASN A 2 26.41 -7.26 -28.35
N GLN A 3 26.17 -8.56 -28.57
CA GLN A 3 24.93 -9.23 -28.17
C GLN A 3 24.67 -9.06 -26.66
N LEU A 4 25.73 -9.10 -25.84
CA LEU A 4 25.66 -8.90 -24.39
C LEU A 4 25.25 -7.47 -24.02
N ASP A 5 25.80 -6.47 -24.71
CA ASP A 5 25.43 -5.06 -24.51
C ASP A 5 23.97 -4.83 -24.88
N ARG A 6 23.49 -5.47 -25.95
CA ARG A 6 22.09 -5.40 -26.34
C ARG A 6 21.18 -6.02 -25.27
N ALA A 7 21.54 -7.18 -24.74
CA ALA A 7 20.80 -7.82 -23.65
C ALA A 7 20.79 -6.94 -22.39
N PHE A 8 21.92 -6.34 -22.03
CA PHE A 8 22.00 -5.41 -20.90
C PHE A 8 21.10 -4.18 -21.08
N GLU A 9 21.19 -3.49 -22.21
CA GLU A 9 20.37 -2.30 -22.47
C GLU A 9 18.88 -2.62 -22.50
N LEU A 10 18.51 -3.79 -23.05
CA LEU A 10 17.11 -4.24 -23.05
C LEU A 10 16.62 -4.58 -21.63
N GLY A 11 17.44 -5.26 -20.84
CA GLY A 11 17.15 -5.55 -19.43
C GLY A 11 17.01 -4.28 -18.59
N LYS A 12 17.88 -3.29 -18.81
CA LYS A 12 17.80 -1.97 -18.18
C LYS A 12 16.51 -1.25 -18.58
N LEU A 13 16.17 -1.22 -19.87
CA LEU A 13 14.94 -0.59 -20.36
C LEU A 13 13.68 -1.19 -19.73
N TYR A 14 13.62 -2.52 -19.62
CA TYR A 14 12.51 -3.19 -18.93
C TYR A 14 12.49 -2.86 -17.43
N CYS A 15 13.65 -2.77 -16.78
CA CYS A 15 13.75 -2.32 -15.39
C CYS A 15 13.20 -0.90 -15.20
N ASP A 16 13.58 0.04 -16.07
CA ASP A 16 13.13 1.44 -16.04
C ASP A 16 11.61 1.56 -16.27
N ARG A 17 11.02 0.63 -17.05
CA ARG A 17 9.57 0.51 -17.26
C ARG A 17 8.83 -0.19 -16.11
N GLY A 18 9.55 -0.78 -15.16
CA GLY A 18 8.97 -1.60 -14.09
C GLY A 18 8.57 -3.02 -14.51
N GLU A 19 8.96 -3.47 -15.70
CA GLU A 19 8.68 -4.82 -16.21
C GLU A 19 9.80 -5.78 -15.77
N PHE A 20 9.71 -6.26 -14.53
CA PHE A 20 10.82 -6.98 -13.89
C PHE A 20 11.04 -8.40 -14.40
N SER A 21 10.00 -9.13 -14.76
CA SER A 21 10.13 -10.47 -15.34
C SER A 21 11.02 -10.49 -16.60
N PRO A 22 10.73 -9.72 -17.67
CA PRO A 22 11.61 -9.68 -18.85
C PRO A 22 12.96 -9.01 -18.54
N ALA A 23 13.02 -8.05 -17.60
CA ALA A 23 14.29 -7.46 -17.18
C ALA A 23 15.24 -8.51 -16.60
N VAL A 24 14.75 -9.40 -15.74
CA VAL A 24 15.55 -10.45 -15.10
C VAL A 24 16.12 -11.41 -16.13
N GLU A 25 15.34 -11.83 -17.12
CA GLU A 25 15.80 -12.75 -18.17
C GLU A 25 16.99 -12.17 -18.93
N HIS A 26 16.85 -10.94 -19.43
CA HIS A 26 17.90 -10.28 -20.21
C HIS A 26 19.13 -9.91 -19.37
N LEU A 27 18.94 -9.46 -18.13
CA LEU A 27 20.06 -9.16 -17.22
C LEU A 27 20.81 -10.43 -16.80
N GLN A 28 20.12 -11.55 -16.63
CA GLN A 28 20.76 -12.85 -16.36
C GLN A 28 21.57 -13.34 -17.56
N GLU A 29 21.05 -13.21 -18.78
CA GLU A 29 21.81 -13.51 -20.00
C GLU A 29 23.08 -12.65 -20.09
N ALA A 30 22.95 -11.32 -19.97
CA ALA A 30 24.06 -10.40 -20.02
C ALA A 30 25.10 -10.68 -18.92
N SER A 31 24.66 -10.92 -17.69
CA SER A 31 25.55 -11.20 -16.56
C SER A 31 26.39 -12.47 -16.77
N LYS A 32 25.79 -13.55 -17.30
CA LYS A 32 26.52 -14.80 -17.61
C LYS A 32 27.59 -14.57 -18.67
N GLY A 33 27.26 -13.80 -19.72
CA GLY A 33 28.21 -13.46 -20.78
C GLY A 33 29.36 -12.60 -20.28
N TYR A 34 29.07 -11.51 -19.56
CA TYR A 34 30.11 -10.63 -19.02
C TYR A 34 31.02 -11.33 -18.01
N PHE A 35 30.47 -12.26 -17.23
CA PHE A 35 31.29 -13.09 -16.33
C PHE A 35 32.24 -14.01 -17.12
N ALA A 36 31.77 -14.64 -18.20
CA ALA A 36 32.60 -15.48 -19.06
C ALA A 36 33.70 -14.69 -19.79
N GLU A 37 33.43 -13.44 -20.16
CA GLU A 37 34.40 -12.51 -20.75
C GLU A 37 35.34 -11.87 -19.70
N LYS A 38 35.20 -12.19 -18.41
CA LYS A 38 35.88 -11.53 -17.27
C LYS A 38 35.67 -10.01 -17.22
N ASN A 39 34.58 -9.52 -17.79
CA ASN A 39 34.18 -8.11 -17.72
C ASN A 39 33.40 -7.85 -16.41
N PHE A 40 34.12 -7.82 -15.29
CA PHE A 40 33.52 -7.71 -13.96
C PHE A 40 32.79 -6.38 -13.72
N SER A 41 33.18 -5.30 -14.42
CA SER A 41 32.50 -4.01 -14.32
C SER A 41 31.07 -4.07 -14.83
N GLN A 42 30.86 -4.61 -16.04
CA GLN A 42 29.51 -4.77 -16.61
C GLN A 42 28.71 -5.87 -15.89
N TYR A 43 29.39 -6.92 -15.45
CA TYR A 43 28.79 -7.93 -14.58
C TYR A 43 28.18 -7.31 -13.31
N LEU A 44 28.93 -6.46 -12.60
CA LEU A 44 28.42 -5.76 -11.42
C LEU A 44 27.19 -4.89 -11.73
N LYS A 45 27.18 -4.18 -12.86
CA LYS A 45 26.02 -3.36 -13.24
C LYS A 45 24.77 -4.23 -13.43
N CYS A 46 24.90 -5.40 -14.05
CA CYS A 46 23.80 -6.36 -14.17
C CYS A 46 23.33 -6.82 -12.78
N LEU A 47 24.26 -7.21 -11.91
CA LEU A 47 23.94 -7.67 -10.57
C LEU A 47 23.26 -6.61 -9.72
N ASN A 48 23.66 -5.33 -9.83
CA ASN A 48 23.03 -4.25 -9.08
C ASN A 48 21.57 -4.05 -9.48
N LEU A 49 21.26 -4.14 -10.79
CA LEU A 49 19.87 -4.09 -11.25
C LEU A 49 19.08 -5.32 -10.81
N LEU A 50 19.66 -6.52 -10.93
CA LEU A 50 19.03 -7.77 -10.48
C LEU A 50 18.74 -7.74 -8.98
N LEU A 51 19.68 -7.28 -8.15
CA LEU A 51 19.50 -7.16 -6.70
C LEU A 51 18.38 -6.17 -6.35
N ARG A 52 18.28 -5.03 -7.05
CA ARG A 52 17.15 -4.09 -6.88
C ARG A 52 15.82 -4.74 -7.24
N ILE A 53 15.76 -5.46 -8.36
CA ILE A 53 14.55 -6.19 -8.78
C ILE A 53 14.18 -7.25 -7.74
N PHE A 54 15.12 -8.09 -7.31
CA PHE A 54 14.87 -9.11 -6.30
C PHE A 54 14.41 -8.51 -4.97
N ALA A 55 14.92 -7.32 -4.60
CA ALA A 55 14.47 -6.60 -3.41
C ALA A 55 13.02 -6.13 -3.52
N GLU A 56 12.61 -5.57 -4.67
CA GLU A 56 11.21 -5.16 -4.92
C GLU A 56 10.26 -6.36 -5.04
N ARG A 57 10.76 -7.51 -5.52
CA ARG A 57 10.01 -8.77 -5.62
C ARG A 57 10.04 -9.61 -4.34
N GLU A 58 10.72 -9.16 -3.29
CA GLU A 58 10.91 -9.88 -2.02
C GLU A 58 11.52 -11.29 -2.19
N GLN A 59 12.38 -11.45 -3.20
CA GLN A 59 13.09 -12.67 -3.58
C GLN A 59 14.40 -12.81 -2.79
N PHE A 60 14.28 -13.06 -1.49
CA PHE A 60 15.42 -13.04 -0.57
C PHE A 60 16.43 -14.18 -0.78
N GLU A 61 16.01 -15.32 -1.32
CA GLU A 61 16.92 -16.43 -1.62
C GLU A 61 17.85 -16.09 -2.78
N GLU A 62 17.31 -15.47 -3.83
CA GLU A 62 18.06 -14.99 -4.99
C GLU A 62 19.04 -13.87 -4.58
N ILE A 63 18.66 -13.01 -3.64
CA ILE A 63 19.55 -12.01 -3.03
C ILE A 63 20.71 -12.71 -2.30
N ASN A 64 20.44 -13.72 -1.48
CA ASN A 64 21.49 -14.44 -0.74
C ASN A 64 22.45 -15.15 -1.71
N SER A 65 21.94 -15.85 -2.71
CA SER A 65 22.77 -16.50 -3.73
C SER A 65 23.62 -15.50 -4.51
N THR A 66 23.09 -14.32 -4.82
CA THR A 66 23.85 -13.26 -5.50
C THR A 66 24.92 -12.66 -4.59
N LYS A 67 24.64 -12.52 -3.29
CA LYS A 67 25.64 -12.09 -2.28
C LYS A 67 26.80 -13.07 -2.17
N GLU A 68 26.52 -14.37 -2.15
CA GLU A 68 27.55 -15.42 -2.11
C GLU A 68 28.44 -15.35 -3.37
N LYS A 69 27.85 -15.19 -4.55
CA LYS A 69 28.60 -15.02 -5.81
C LYS A 69 29.50 -13.77 -5.80
N LEU A 70 29.00 -12.66 -5.25
CA LEU A 70 29.79 -11.44 -5.09
C LEU A 70 30.96 -11.65 -4.13
N GLN A 71 30.72 -12.33 -3.00
CA GLN A 71 31.77 -12.64 -2.04
C GLN A 71 32.85 -13.55 -2.64
N ASP A 72 32.43 -14.58 -3.38
CA ASP A 72 33.32 -15.47 -4.13
C ASP A 72 34.18 -14.71 -5.15
N LEU A 73 33.57 -13.77 -5.88
CA LEU A 73 34.29 -12.93 -6.84
C LEU A 73 35.37 -12.07 -6.16
N VAL A 74 35.03 -11.46 -5.02
CA VAL A 74 35.98 -10.65 -4.22
C VAL A 74 37.14 -11.52 -3.71
N LEU A 75 36.86 -12.72 -3.20
CA LEU A 75 37.87 -13.61 -2.63
C LEU A 75 38.77 -14.28 -3.68
N LYS A 76 38.22 -14.72 -4.81
CA LYS A 76 38.95 -15.50 -5.82
C LYS A 76 39.70 -14.63 -6.83
N GLU A 77 39.09 -13.54 -7.27
CA GLU A 77 39.64 -12.68 -8.32
C GLU A 77 40.26 -11.38 -7.75
N GLY A 78 40.21 -11.17 -6.43
CA GLY A 78 40.73 -9.96 -5.78
C GLY A 78 39.98 -8.68 -6.20
N PHE A 79 38.74 -8.83 -6.65
CA PHE A 79 37.96 -7.76 -7.24
C PHE A 79 37.30 -6.90 -6.15
N GLU A 80 37.42 -5.58 -6.24
CA GLU A 80 36.80 -4.65 -5.28
C GLU A 80 35.39 -4.24 -5.70
N LEU A 81 34.46 -4.28 -4.75
CA LEU A 81 33.09 -3.81 -4.99
C LEU A 81 33.04 -2.28 -5.00
N ASN A 82 32.27 -1.72 -5.93
CA ASN A 82 32.07 -0.27 -5.99
C ASN A 82 30.98 0.23 -5.02
N SER A 83 30.90 1.55 -4.86
CA SER A 83 29.93 2.20 -3.97
C SER A 83 28.48 1.79 -4.28
N LYS A 84 28.10 1.79 -5.56
CA LYS A 84 26.75 1.41 -6.01
C LYS A 84 26.35 -0.01 -5.61
N THR A 85 27.29 -0.95 -5.61
CA THR A 85 27.03 -2.33 -5.16
C THR A 85 26.77 -2.36 -3.65
N TYR A 86 27.59 -1.69 -2.84
CA TYR A 86 27.34 -1.59 -1.40
C TYR A 86 26.02 -0.91 -1.07
N TYR A 87 25.69 0.20 -1.77
CA TYR A 87 24.38 0.84 -1.65
C TYR A 87 23.23 -0.13 -1.96
N THR A 88 23.34 -0.89 -3.06
CA THR A 88 22.30 -1.85 -3.45
C THR A 88 22.14 -2.96 -2.41
N LEU A 89 23.25 -3.51 -1.90
CA LEU A 89 23.25 -4.49 -0.82
C LEU A 89 22.61 -3.95 0.47
N ALA A 90 22.83 -2.67 0.77
CA ALA A 90 22.21 -1.99 1.90
C ALA A 90 20.69 -1.87 1.73
N VAL A 91 20.21 -1.53 0.53
CA VAL A 91 18.76 -1.48 0.23
C VAL A 91 18.14 -2.88 0.43
N CYS A 92 18.77 -3.94 -0.07
CA CYS A 92 18.33 -5.31 0.18
C CYS A 92 18.28 -5.65 1.68
N ALA A 93 19.31 -5.26 2.43
CA ALA A 93 19.37 -5.48 3.88
C ALA A 93 18.27 -4.70 4.64
N SER A 94 18.04 -3.44 4.25
CA SER A 94 16.98 -2.59 4.80
C SER A 94 15.59 -3.21 4.58
N TYR A 95 15.29 -3.71 3.38
CA TYR A 95 13.99 -4.34 3.10
C TYR A 95 13.79 -5.67 3.84
N LYS A 96 14.88 -6.35 4.22
CA LYS A 96 14.85 -7.53 5.09
C LYS A 96 14.75 -7.17 6.59
N GLY A 97 14.84 -5.89 6.95
CA GLY A 97 14.85 -5.40 8.33
C GLY A 97 16.21 -5.45 9.03
N GLN A 98 17.30 -5.71 8.31
CA GLN A 98 18.67 -5.80 8.83
C GLN A 98 19.33 -4.41 8.83
N LEU A 99 18.87 -3.51 9.72
CA LEU A 99 19.24 -2.09 9.70
C LEU A 99 20.72 -1.83 10.01
N GLU A 100 21.31 -2.54 10.97
CA GLU A 100 22.73 -2.41 11.31
C GLU A 100 23.62 -2.79 10.12
N THR A 101 23.34 -3.92 9.48
CA THR A 101 24.06 -4.36 8.28
C THR A 101 23.88 -3.38 7.11
N ALA A 102 22.67 -2.81 6.95
CA ALA A 102 22.43 -1.78 5.96
C ALA A 102 23.28 -0.53 6.23
N MET A 103 23.36 -0.10 7.50
CA MET A 103 24.18 1.04 7.92
C MET A 103 25.67 0.83 7.59
N ASP A 104 26.22 -0.34 7.92
CA ASP A 104 27.62 -0.67 7.62
C ASP A 104 27.92 -0.61 6.12
N TYR A 105 27.02 -1.16 5.29
CA TYR A 105 27.17 -1.10 3.85
C TYR A 105 27.08 0.33 3.31
N LEU A 106 26.18 1.17 3.85
CA LEU A 106 26.04 2.56 3.42
C LEU A 106 27.25 3.41 3.81
N GLN A 107 27.82 3.20 4.99
CA GLN A 107 29.06 3.86 5.40
C GLN A 107 30.22 3.50 4.48
N LYS A 108 30.34 2.22 4.09
CA LYS A 108 31.32 1.78 3.08
C LYS A 108 31.06 2.40 1.71
N ALA A 109 29.81 2.42 1.26
CA ALA A 109 29.42 3.06 -0.01
C ALA A 109 29.79 4.56 -0.01
N LEU A 110 29.51 5.26 1.08
CA LEU A 110 29.84 6.68 1.23
C LEU A 110 31.36 6.90 1.21
N ALA A 111 32.12 6.10 1.95
CA ALA A 111 33.59 6.19 1.96
C ALA A 111 34.20 6.00 0.57
N ILE A 112 33.73 5.01 -0.19
CA ILE A 112 34.17 4.76 -1.57
C ILE A 112 33.76 5.91 -2.50
N GLY A 113 32.53 6.41 -2.37
CA GLY A 113 32.03 7.55 -3.15
C GLY A 113 32.85 8.82 -2.91
N LEU A 114 33.19 9.11 -1.65
CA LEU A 114 34.05 10.23 -1.28
C LEU A 114 35.50 10.06 -1.80
N ALA A 115 36.08 8.86 -1.67
CA ALA A 115 37.43 8.58 -2.13
C ALA A 115 37.57 8.68 -3.66
N SER A 116 36.52 8.34 -4.40
CA SER A 116 36.47 8.44 -5.87
C SER A 116 35.94 9.78 -6.39
N ASP A 117 35.55 10.69 -5.50
CA ASP A 117 34.86 11.96 -5.79
C ASP A 117 33.60 11.82 -6.69
N ASN A 118 32.96 10.65 -6.67
CA ASN A 118 31.78 10.40 -7.47
C ASN A 118 30.52 10.93 -6.75
N LYS A 119 30.02 12.07 -7.23
CA LYS A 119 28.87 12.76 -6.62
C LYS A 119 27.57 11.95 -6.67
N GLU A 120 27.35 11.15 -7.71
CA GLU A 120 26.17 10.29 -7.81
C GLU A 120 26.21 9.20 -6.73
N ASP A 121 27.35 8.56 -6.57
CA ASP A 121 27.56 7.52 -5.55
C ASP A 121 27.42 8.10 -4.12
N ILE A 122 27.95 9.30 -3.87
CA ILE A 122 27.78 10.02 -2.60
C ILE A 122 26.30 10.28 -2.33
N CYS A 123 25.55 10.79 -3.30
CA CYS A 123 24.13 11.09 -3.12
C CYS A 123 23.30 9.83 -2.83
N HIS A 124 23.56 8.72 -3.53
CA HIS A 124 22.88 7.45 -3.25
C HIS A 124 23.19 6.93 -1.84
N ALA A 125 24.44 7.01 -1.40
CA ALA A 125 24.83 6.58 -0.06
C ALA A 125 24.18 7.46 1.03
N ILE A 126 24.18 8.78 0.87
CA ILE A 126 23.50 9.73 1.79
C ILE A 126 21.99 9.43 1.84
N PHE A 127 21.36 9.21 0.69
CA PHE A 127 19.94 8.86 0.63
C PHE A 127 19.65 7.54 1.37
N GLY A 128 20.48 6.52 1.18
CA GLY A 128 20.33 5.26 1.91
C GLY A 128 20.51 5.44 3.42
N LEU A 129 21.45 6.28 3.88
CA LEU A 129 21.60 6.61 5.30
C LEU A 129 20.34 7.28 5.86
N ALA A 130 19.78 8.24 5.12
CA ALA A 130 18.52 8.88 5.48
C ALA A 130 17.39 7.86 5.63
N MET A 131 17.29 6.89 4.70
CA MET A 131 16.28 5.82 4.77
C MET A 131 16.41 4.94 6.02
N VAL A 132 17.64 4.63 6.45
CA VAL A 132 17.85 3.84 7.67
C VAL A 132 17.55 4.67 8.92
N TYR A 133 17.95 5.94 8.97
CA TYR A 133 17.64 6.84 10.09
C TYR A 133 16.15 7.10 10.26
N SER A 134 15.40 7.20 9.16
CA SER A 134 13.95 7.40 9.18
C SER A 134 13.15 6.14 9.49
N HIS A 135 13.79 4.97 9.55
CA HIS A 135 13.08 3.72 9.80
C HIS A 135 12.41 3.75 11.19
N PRO A 136 11.16 3.28 11.35
CA PRO A 136 10.42 3.38 12.62
C PRO A 136 11.13 2.75 13.83
N ALA A 137 11.96 1.72 13.61
CA ALA A 137 12.75 1.09 14.67
C ALA A 137 13.95 1.94 15.14
N THR A 138 14.46 2.83 14.30
CA THR A 138 15.59 3.72 14.61
C THR A 138 15.10 5.10 15.06
N ALA A 139 14.04 5.61 14.41
CA ALA A 139 13.34 6.86 14.75
C ALA A 139 14.25 8.10 14.91
N ARG A 140 15.36 8.16 14.17
CA ARG A 140 16.31 9.28 14.16
C ARG A 140 15.92 10.33 13.11
N HIS A 141 14.71 10.88 13.25
CA HIS A 141 14.14 11.80 12.25
C HIS A 141 14.99 13.04 12.01
N SER A 142 15.63 13.60 13.05
CA SER A 142 16.52 14.76 12.92
C SER A 142 17.72 14.47 12.02
N ASP A 143 18.31 13.29 12.15
CA ASP A 143 19.48 12.89 11.37
C ASP A 143 19.08 12.58 9.93
N ALA A 144 17.94 11.91 9.74
CA ALA A 144 17.37 11.68 8.41
C ALA A 144 17.08 12.99 7.66
N LEU A 145 16.46 13.97 8.32
CA LEU A 145 16.17 15.29 7.73
C LEU A 145 17.44 16.07 7.40
N LYS A 146 18.49 15.94 8.24
CA LYS A 146 19.80 16.52 7.95
C LYS A 146 20.41 15.95 6.66
N GLU A 147 20.36 14.63 6.50
CA GLU A 147 20.85 14.00 5.27
C GLU A 147 20.02 14.37 4.03
N ILE A 148 18.69 14.51 4.18
CA ILE A 148 17.82 15.02 3.11
C ILE A 148 18.19 16.45 2.73
N TYR A 149 18.47 17.32 3.70
CA TYR A 149 18.93 18.69 3.43
C TYR A 149 20.28 18.69 2.68
N ASN A 150 21.21 17.82 3.08
CA ASN A 150 22.48 17.65 2.35
C ASN A 150 22.22 17.30 0.88
N LEU A 151 21.30 16.38 0.59
CA LEU A 151 20.92 16.01 -0.78
C LEU A 151 20.32 17.19 -1.57
N GLN A 152 19.50 18.02 -0.93
CA GLN A 152 18.92 19.20 -1.59
C GLN A 152 20.00 20.15 -2.12
N VAL A 153 21.11 20.31 -1.41
CA VAL A 153 22.26 21.11 -1.87
C VAL A 153 22.86 20.49 -3.13
N PHE A 154 23.00 19.17 -3.20
CA PHE A 154 23.47 18.49 -4.42
C PHE A 154 22.52 18.68 -5.60
N PHE A 155 21.21 18.57 -5.40
CA PHE A 155 20.22 18.71 -6.48
C PHE A 155 20.15 20.11 -7.10
N GLN A 156 20.68 21.14 -6.43
CA GLN A 156 20.82 22.48 -7.02
C GLN A 156 21.88 22.52 -8.14
N VAL A 157 22.85 21.62 -8.11
CA VAL A 157 24.00 21.60 -9.03
C VAL A 157 23.92 20.39 -9.97
N TYR A 158 23.44 19.25 -9.48
CA TYR A 158 23.43 17.97 -10.20
C TYR A 158 22.00 17.51 -10.49
N GLN A 159 21.74 17.19 -11.75
CA GLN A 159 20.44 16.71 -12.21
C GLN A 159 20.29 15.21 -11.94
N MET A 160 19.56 14.87 -10.88
CA MET A 160 19.27 13.48 -10.48
C MET A 160 17.78 13.34 -10.12
N PRO A 161 16.86 13.48 -11.10
CA PRO A 161 15.44 13.66 -10.82
C PRO A 161 14.80 12.46 -10.12
N ASP A 162 15.17 11.22 -10.47
CA ASP A 162 14.64 10.03 -9.78
C ASP A 162 15.07 9.96 -8.31
N LEU A 163 16.32 10.35 -8.03
CA LEU A 163 16.83 10.39 -6.65
C LEU A 163 16.22 11.55 -5.86
N GLN A 164 16.00 12.69 -6.52
CA GLN A 164 15.30 13.84 -5.94
C GLN A 164 13.86 13.49 -5.57
N ALA A 165 13.11 12.84 -6.46
CA ALA A 165 11.77 12.35 -6.17
C ALA A 165 11.76 11.34 -5.00
N SER A 166 12.72 10.42 -4.98
CA SER A 166 12.88 9.44 -3.89
C SER A 166 13.18 10.13 -2.55
N SER A 167 14.03 11.16 -2.56
CA SER A 167 14.36 11.98 -1.38
C SER A 167 13.14 12.75 -0.86
N LEU A 168 12.34 13.35 -1.74
CA LEU A 168 11.10 14.03 -1.38
C LEU A 168 10.06 13.06 -0.80
N PHE A 169 9.92 11.87 -1.40
CA PHE A 169 9.02 10.84 -0.86
C PHE A 169 9.43 10.41 0.55
N LEU A 170 10.74 10.22 0.79
CA LEU A 170 11.25 9.91 2.11
C LEU A 170 11.00 11.05 3.11
N ASN A 171 11.18 12.31 2.67
CA ASN A 171 10.87 13.48 3.48
C ASN A 171 9.39 13.51 3.89
N ALA A 172 8.48 13.26 2.94
CA ALA A 172 7.06 13.16 3.23
C ALA A 172 6.75 12.04 4.23
N ASP A 173 7.39 10.87 4.11
CA ASP A 173 7.20 9.80 5.07
C ASP A 173 7.64 10.19 6.49
N ILE A 174 8.78 10.87 6.63
CA ILE A 174 9.23 11.42 7.91
C ILE A 174 8.23 12.45 8.46
N LEU A 175 7.74 13.36 7.62
CA LEU A 175 6.75 14.37 8.02
C LEU A 175 5.44 13.72 8.51
N LYS A 176 4.95 12.66 7.85
CA LYS A 176 3.81 11.87 8.32
C LYS A 176 4.10 11.22 9.68
N GLN A 177 5.28 10.63 9.87
CA GLN A 177 5.67 10.06 11.17
C GLN A 177 5.71 11.12 12.28
N MET A 178 6.03 12.37 11.93
CA MET A 178 5.95 13.55 12.81
C MET A 178 4.54 14.17 12.92
N LYS A 179 3.51 13.54 12.32
CA LYS A 179 2.11 14.01 12.26
C LYS A 179 1.91 15.36 11.56
N LYS A 180 2.83 15.73 10.67
CA LYS A 180 2.78 16.94 9.83
C LYS A 180 2.18 16.59 8.47
N TYR A 181 0.90 16.22 8.45
CA TYR A 181 0.26 15.63 7.27
C TYR A 181 0.10 16.61 6.11
N ASP A 182 -0.26 17.88 6.38
CA ASP A 182 -0.36 18.91 5.34
C ASP A 182 0.98 19.15 4.62
N GLU A 183 2.06 19.34 5.39
CA GLU A 183 3.42 19.49 4.85
C GLU A 183 3.85 18.26 4.04
N ALA A 184 3.49 17.05 4.51
CA ALA A 184 3.78 15.82 3.79
C ALA A 184 3.07 15.76 2.43
N ILE A 185 1.80 16.16 2.36
CA ILE A 185 1.03 16.20 1.11
C ILE A 185 1.66 17.16 0.10
N GLU A 186 2.05 18.37 0.53
CA GLU A 186 2.75 19.32 -0.35
C GLU A 186 4.05 18.74 -0.90
N VAL A 187 4.83 18.06 -0.06
CA VAL A 187 6.10 17.42 -0.47
C VAL A 187 5.84 16.26 -1.44
N LEU A 188 4.80 15.45 -1.21
CA LEU A 188 4.40 14.37 -2.12
C LEU A 188 4.01 14.90 -3.49
N TRP A 189 3.30 16.02 -3.58
CA TRP A 189 2.97 16.65 -4.86
C TRP A 189 4.19 17.15 -5.60
N LYS A 190 5.15 17.78 -4.90
CA LYS A 190 6.44 18.16 -5.51
C LYS A 190 7.18 16.95 -6.09
N ALA A 191 7.17 15.82 -5.39
CA ALA A 191 7.75 14.59 -5.90
C ALA A 191 6.98 14.04 -7.12
N TYR A 192 5.66 14.15 -7.11
CA TYR A 192 4.80 13.73 -8.21
C TYR A 192 5.06 14.51 -9.50
N ASP A 193 5.28 15.82 -9.40
CA ASP A 193 5.62 16.66 -10.56
C ASP A 193 6.93 16.21 -11.23
N ILE A 194 7.95 15.87 -10.44
CA ILE A 194 9.22 15.33 -10.97
C ILE A 194 8.99 13.98 -11.65
N VAL A 195 8.26 13.08 -11.00
CA VAL A 195 8.01 11.72 -11.52
C VAL A 195 7.17 11.74 -12.81
N LYS A 196 6.30 12.73 -12.97
CA LYS A 196 5.55 12.96 -14.22
C LYS A 196 6.49 13.24 -15.40
N GLU A 197 7.61 13.92 -15.16
CA GLU A 197 8.62 14.19 -16.17
C GLU A 197 9.51 12.96 -16.45
N THR A 198 9.95 12.25 -15.40
CA THR A 198 10.77 11.04 -15.55
C THR A 198 10.00 9.82 -16.06
N ARG A 199 8.66 9.86 -15.97
CA ARG A 199 7.75 8.76 -16.34
C ARG A 199 8.01 7.46 -15.56
N ASN A 200 8.51 7.59 -14.33
CA ASN A 200 8.77 6.45 -13.46
C ASN A 200 7.45 5.93 -12.86
N VAL A 201 6.89 4.89 -13.50
CA VAL A 201 5.58 4.32 -13.14
C VAL A 201 5.58 3.73 -11.73
N VAL A 202 6.66 3.04 -11.35
CA VAL A 202 6.78 2.43 -10.02
C VAL A 202 6.75 3.50 -8.94
N MET A 203 7.53 4.58 -9.11
CA MET A 203 7.54 5.69 -8.17
C MET A 203 6.20 6.43 -8.12
N SER A 204 5.50 6.57 -9.26
CA SER A 204 4.15 7.14 -9.31
C SER A 204 3.18 6.39 -8.40
N ASN A 205 3.24 5.05 -8.42
CA ASN A 205 2.40 4.20 -7.59
C ASN A 205 2.77 4.30 -6.09
N TYR A 206 4.06 4.38 -5.75
CA TYR A 206 4.50 4.67 -4.38
C TYR A 206 3.95 6.02 -3.89
N LEU A 207 4.00 7.06 -4.72
CA LEU A 207 3.48 8.39 -4.40
C LEU A 207 1.96 8.39 -4.19
N MET A 208 1.20 7.69 -5.03
CA MET A 208 -0.25 7.52 -4.83
C MET A 208 -0.56 6.84 -3.49
N GLY A 209 0.18 5.79 -3.12
CA GLY A 209 0.07 5.16 -1.80
C GLY A 209 0.42 6.12 -0.66
N GLY A 210 1.48 6.93 -0.83
CA GLY A 210 1.89 7.95 0.14
C GLY A 210 0.83 9.03 0.35
N LEU A 211 0.22 9.52 -0.74
CA LEU A 211 -0.89 10.48 -0.70
C LEU A 211 -2.11 9.87 -0.03
N ALA A 212 -2.48 8.64 -0.38
CA ALA A 212 -3.61 7.94 0.22
C ALA A 212 -3.46 7.83 1.75
N ASP A 213 -2.27 7.47 2.23
CA ASP A 213 -1.97 7.39 3.66
C ASP A 213 -2.02 8.78 4.32
N ALA A 214 -1.45 9.81 3.70
CA ALA A 214 -1.47 11.17 4.25
C ALA A 214 -2.90 11.75 4.36
N TYR A 215 -3.72 11.59 3.31
CA TYR A 215 -5.12 12.02 3.33
C TYR A 215 -5.97 11.21 4.31
N PHE A 216 -5.65 9.93 4.50
CA PHE A 216 -6.33 9.12 5.49
C PHE A 216 -6.07 9.65 6.90
N GLU A 217 -4.81 9.95 7.22
CA GLU A 217 -4.40 10.44 8.54
C GLU A 217 -4.94 11.85 8.85
N ILE A 218 -5.12 12.72 7.85
CA ILE A 218 -5.77 14.03 8.06
C ILE A 218 -7.31 13.91 8.19
N GLY A 219 -7.88 12.76 7.84
CA GLY A 219 -9.31 12.47 7.93
C GLY A 219 -10.10 12.69 6.64
N ASP A 220 -9.45 13.04 5.53
CA ASP A 220 -10.06 13.13 4.21
C ASP A 220 -10.17 11.74 3.57
N LYS A 221 -11.23 11.02 3.97
CA LYS A 221 -11.45 9.62 3.57
C LYS A 221 -11.76 9.47 2.09
N ASP A 222 -12.35 10.48 1.45
CA ASP A 222 -12.73 10.42 0.05
C ASP A 222 -11.49 10.54 -0.85
N MET A 223 -10.59 11.48 -0.53
CA MET A 223 -9.30 11.57 -1.23
C MET A 223 -8.43 10.35 -0.96
N ALA A 224 -8.37 9.87 0.29
CA ALA A 224 -7.65 8.65 0.64
C ALA A 224 -8.10 7.44 -0.21
N ARG A 225 -9.43 7.23 -0.32
CA ARG A 225 -10.03 6.18 -1.15
C ARG A 225 -9.72 6.35 -2.62
N THR A 226 -9.77 7.58 -3.12
CA THR A 226 -9.46 7.88 -4.52
C THR A 226 -8.04 7.45 -4.85
N TYR A 227 -7.04 7.91 -4.08
CA TYR A 227 -5.65 7.57 -4.34
C TYR A 227 -5.32 6.11 -4.12
N ILE A 228 -5.87 5.46 -3.09
CA ILE A 228 -5.60 4.03 -2.88
C ILE A 228 -6.21 3.17 -3.98
N THR A 229 -7.40 3.53 -4.47
CA THR A 229 -8.04 2.83 -5.60
C THR A 229 -7.22 2.95 -6.87
N LEU A 230 -6.68 4.15 -7.15
CA LEU A 230 -5.78 4.36 -8.27
C LEU A 230 -4.51 3.51 -8.13
N ALA A 231 -3.86 3.55 -6.97
CA ALA A 231 -2.67 2.74 -6.70
C ALA A 231 -2.95 1.24 -6.88
N GLN A 232 -4.07 0.73 -6.37
CA GLN A 232 -4.46 -0.68 -6.51
C GLN A 232 -4.66 -1.10 -7.97
N LYS A 233 -5.23 -0.22 -8.81
CA LYS A 233 -5.44 -0.49 -10.23
C LYS A 233 -4.17 -0.37 -11.07
N SER A 234 -3.20 0.44 -10.63
CA SER A 234 -1.97 0.73 -11.36
C SER A 234 -0.78 -0.14 -10.97
N VAL A 235 -0.79 -0.75 -9.78
CA VAL A 235 0.29 -1.64 -9.33
C VAL A 235 0.22 -2.98 -10.03
N ASP A 236 1.33 -3.38 -10.65
CA ASP A 236 1.56 -4.75 -11.07
C ASP A 236 2.03 -5.57 -9.86
N ALA A 237 1.13 -6.35 -9.27
CA ALA A 237 1.42 -7.12 -8.06
C ALA A 237 2.42 -8.27 -8.28
N GLU A 238 2.62 -8.71 -9.53
CA GLU A 238 3.58 -9.77 -9.86
C GLU A 238 5.01 -9.21 -9.91
N ASN A 239 5.17 -8.08 -10.60
CA ASN A 239 6.46 -7.41 -10.72
C ASN A 239 6.80 -6.60 -9.46
N HIS A 240 5.86 -5.85 -8.88
CA HIS A 240 6.09 -4.93 -7.76
C HIS A 240 5.58 -5.51 -6.44
N ARG A 241 5.93 -6.77 -6.12
CA ARG A 241 5.37 -7.53 -4.98
C ARG A 241 5.37 -6.76 -3.66
N ARG A 242 6.50 -6.13 -3.31
CA ARG A 242 6.64 -5.33 -2.09
C ARG A 242 5.64 -4.17 -2.06
N LEU A 243 5.56 -3.39 -3.15
CA LEU A 243 4.62 -2.28 -3.29
C LEU A 243 3.17 -2.77 -3.27
N GLY A 244 2.85 -3.85 -3.97
CA GLY A 244 1.52 -4.47 -3.98
C GLY A 244 1.09 -4.89 -2.57
N ARG A 245 1.99 -5.49 -1.79
CA ARG A 245 1.74 -5.82 -0.38
C ARG A 245 1.45 -4.56 0.46
N MET A 246 2.24 -3.50 0.29
CA MET A 246 2.06 -2.23 1.00
C MET A 246 0.71 -1.57 0.65
N VAL A 247 0.40 -1.46 -0.65
CA VAL A 247 -0.85 -0.88 -1.15
C VAL A 247 -2.05 -1.70 -0.67
N LYS A 248 -1.96 -3.04 -0.68
CA LYS A 248 -3.02 -3.90 -0.15
C LYS A 248 -3.26 -3.66 1.34
N ALA A 249 -2.19 -3.64 2.15
CA ALA A 249 -2.30 -3.37 3.59
C ALA A 249 -2.90 -1.99 3.89
N LEU A 250 -2.51 -0.97 3.13
CA LEU A 250 -3.07 0.38 3.25
C LEU A 250 -4.54 0.43 2.82
N ALA A 251 -4.92 -0.27 1.75
CA ALA A 251 -6.32 -0.37 1.34
C ALA A 251 -7.18 -1.07 2.40
N GLU A 252 -6.66 -2.12 3.03
CA GLU A 252 -7.31 -2.79 4.17
C GLU A 252 -7.44 -1.85 5.38
N LYS A 253 -6.42 -1.03 5.67
CA LYS A 253 -6.48 0.03 6.70
C LYS A 253 -7.59 1.04 6.38
N ILE A 254 -7.63 1.57 5.16
CA ILE A 254 -8.59 2.60 4.72
C ILE A 254 -10.04 2.04 4.65
N GLY A 255 -10.20 0.85 4.06
CA GLY A 255 -11.50 0.17 3.94
C GLY A 255 -12.01 -0.37 5.28
N GLY A 256 -11.13 -0.99 6.06
CA GLY A 256 -11.43 -1.53 7.38
C GLY A 256 -11.83 -0.46 8.39
N GLU A 257 -11.31 0.76 8.28
CA GLU A 257 -11.76 1.88 9.11
C GLU A 257 -13.21 2.31 8.86
N THR A 258 -13.75 1.98 7.68
CA THR A 258 -15.17 2.19 7.38
C THR A 258 -16.01 1.13 8.10
N GLN A 259 -15.55 -0.13 8.10
CA GLN A 259 -16.21 -1.23 8.83
C GLN A 259 -16.16 -1.02 10.35
N THR A 260 -15.13 -0.37 10.89
CA THR A 260 -15.06 -0.08 12.33
C THR A 260 -15.92 1.12 12.74
N ASN A 261 -16.28 1.99 11.79
CA ASN A 261 -17.08 3.19 12.01
C ASN A 261 -18.59 3.07 11.77
N PHE A 262 -19.09 1.92 11.33
CA PHE A 262 -20.52 1.67 11.26
C PHE A 262 -20.87 0.42 12.06
N ASP A 263 -22.06 0.42 12.63
CA ASP A 263 -22.61 -0.74 13.32
C ASP A 263 -23.15 -1.77 12.32
N LEU A 264 -23.72 -1.28 11.22
CA LEU A 264 -24.18 -2.06 10.07
C LEU A 264 -23.76 -1.36 8.76
N ILE A 265 -23.40 -2.15 7.75
CA ILE A 265 -23.21 -1.70 6.37
C ILE A 265 -24.15 -2.49 5.48
N PHE A 266 -25.02 -1.78 4.76
CA PHE A 266 -25.99 -2.37 3.85
C PHE A 266 -25.43 -2.38 2.43
N ASP A 267 -25.15 -3.57 1.89
CA ASP A 267 -24.61 -3.82 0.55
C ASP A 267 -25.78 -4.22 -0.35
N GLU A 268 -26.40 -3.20 -0.96
CA GLU A 268 -27.58 -3.35 -1.81
C GLU A 268 -27.32 -4.22 -3.05
N PRO A 269 -26.21 -4.01 -3.81
CA PRO A 269 -25.94 -4.81 -5.01
C PRO A 269 -25.83 -6.32 -4.74
N ASN A 270 -25.28 -6.71 -3.60
CA ASN A 270 -25.07 -8.12 -3.26
C ASN A 270 -26.13 -8.70 -2.31
N HIS A 271 -27.22 -7.98 -2.03
CA HIS A 271 -28.29 -8.40 -1.11
C HIS A 271 -27.76 -8.88 0.26
N SER A 272 -26.74 -8.18 0.79
CA SER A 272 -26.05 -8.59 2.00
C SER A 272 -25.86 -7.43 2.97
N VAL A 273 -25.58 -7.76 4.23
CA VAL A 273 -25.31 -6.76 5.28
C VAL A 273 -24.10 -7.19 6.07
N ILE A 274 -23.23 -6.25 6.41
CA ILE A 274 -22.06 -6.50 7.27
C ILE A 274 -22.35 -5.88 8.64
N GLU A 275 -22.39 -6.71 9.68
CA GLU A 275 -22.52 -6.25 11.07
C GLU A 275 -21.16 -6.32 11.77
N LYS A 276 -20.87 -5.34 12.62
CA LYS A 276 -19.54 -5.15 13.22
C LYS A 276 -18.99 -6.36 14.00
N LYS A 277 -19.84 -7.15 14.67
CA LYS A 277 -19.46 -8.34 15.45
C LYS A 277 -19.75 -9.65 14.73
N LEU A 278 -20.84 -9.72 13.97
CA LEU A 278 -21.29 -10.94 13.29
C LEU A 278 -20.64 -11.13 11.91
N GLY A 279 -20.08 -10.08 11.31
CA GLY A 279 -19.50 -10.11 9.98
C GLY A 279 -20.56 -10.05 8.87
N ARG A 280 -20.24 -10.61 7.69
CA ARG A 280 -21.12 -10.57 6.51
C ARG A 280 -22.30 -11.56 6.67
N ILE A 281 -23.50 -11.04 6.49
CA ILE A 281 -24.79 -11.73 6.55
C ILE A 281 -25.42 -11.67 5.16
N ASP A 282 -25.54 -12.84 4.52
CA ASP A 282 -26.17 -12.98 3.20
C ASP A 282 -27.64 -13.39 3.37
N PHE A 283 -28.55 -12.60 2.82
CA PHE A 283 -29.99 -12.86 2.88
C PHE A 283 -30.46 -13.89 1.86
N LYS A 284 -29.65 -14.21 0.85
CA LYS A 284 -29.97 -15.17 -0.23
C LYS A 284 -31.38 -14.89 -0.79
N ASN A 285 -32.27 -15.87 -0.70
CA ASN A 285 -33.65 -15.77 -1.21
C ASN A 285 -34.65 -15.20 -0.18
N GLN A 286 -34.19 -14.59 0.92
CA GLN A 286 -35.05 -14.05 1.99
C GLN A 286 -35.42 -12.57 1.75
N PHE A 287 -35.98 -12.26 0.59
CA PHE A 287 -36.26 -10.88 0.13
C PHE A 287 -37.09 -10.06 1.12
N ILE A 288 -38.11 -10.66 1.75
CA ILE A 288 -38.94 -9.99 2.76
C ILE A 288 -38.11 -9.46 3.95
N LEU A 289 -37.09 -10.20 4.39
CA LEU A 289 -36.23 -9.77 5.49
C LEU A 289 -35.32 -8.62 5.06
N LEU A 290 -34.81 -8.67 3.83
CA LEU A 290 -33.97 -7.63 3.26
C LEU A 290 -34.77 -6.33 3.04
N ASP A 291 -35.97 -6.42 2.47
CA ASP A 291 -36.87 -5.28 2.23
C ASP A 291 -37.29 -4.62 3.55
N LEU A 292 -37.60 -5.44 4.56
CA LEU A 292 -37.93 -4.96 5.88
C LEU A 292 -36.74 -4.24 6.54
N LEU A 293 -35.53 -4.79 6.41
CA LEU A 293 -34.31 -4.15 6.91
C LEU A 293 -34.01 -2.86 6.15
N ARG A 294 -34.12 -2.85 4.83
CA ARG A 294 -33.95 -1.68 3.97
C ARG A 294 -34.85 -0.54 4.44
N LEU A 295 -36.15 -0.82 4.64
CA LEU A 295 -37.14 0.15 5.11
C LEU A 295 -36.73 0.80 6.45
N PHE A 296 -36.23 -0.02 7.38
CA PHE A 296 -35.77 0.42 8.69
C PHE A 296 -34.49 1.25 8.63
N VAL A 297 -33.52 0.84 7.80
CA VAL A 297 -32.24 1.52 7.68
C VAL A 297 -32.40 2.87 6.98
N GLN A 298 -33.27 2.98 5.97
CA GLN A 298 -33.51 4.25 5.25
C GLN A 298 -34.11 5.34 6.14
N ASN A 299 -34.85 4.97 7.20
CA ASN A 299 -35.58 5.91 8.05
C ASN A 299 -35.40 5.58 9.53
N GLN A 300 -34.16 5.68 10.02
CA GLN A 300 -33.84 5.39 11.41
C GLN A 300 -34.63 6.27 12.39
N GLY A 301 -35.12 5.68 13.48
CA GLY A 301 -35.94 6.36 14.48
C GLY A 301 -37.42 6.54 14.08
N HIS A 302 -37.80 6.31 12.82
CA HIS A 302 -39.21 6.35 12.42
C HIS A 302 -39.95 5.09 12.88
N ILE A 303 -41.12 5.28 13.49
CA ILE A 303 -41.97 4.17 13.96
C ILE A 303 -42.95 3.79 12.86
N TYR A 304 -42.74 2.61 12.27
CA TYR A 304 -43.65 2.04 11.29
C TYR A 304 -44.76 1.25 11.98
N SER A 305 -46.02 1.56 11.65
CA SER A 305 -47.17 0.81 12.12
C SER A 305 -47.20 -0.59 11.51
N LYS A 306 -47.86 -1.54 12.19
CA LYS A 306 -48.03 -2.91 11.66
C LYS A 306 -48.73 -2.93 10.29
N GLU A 307 -49.75 -2.10 10.14
CA GLU A 307 -50.49 -1.89 8.89
C GLU A 307 -49.55 -1.43 7.76
N PHE A 308 -48.78 -0.37 8.01
CA PHE A 308 -47.83 0.17 7.04
C PHE A 308 -46.81 -0.89 6.60
N LEU A 309 -46.26 -1.66 7.56
CA LEU A 309 -45.30 -2.72 7.25
C LEU A 309 -45.91 -3.77 6.30
N VAL A 310 -47.17 -4.17 6.53
CA VAL A 310 -47.85 -5.19 5.71
C VAL A 310 -48.12 -4.66 4.30
N GLU A 311 -48.60 -3.44 4.18
CA GLU A 311 -48.87 -2.82 2.88
C GLU A 311 -47.60 -2.54 2.07
N ASN A 312 -46.48 -2.21 2.74
CA ASN A 312 -45.26 -1.79 2.04
C ASN A 312 -44.25 -2.92 1.82
N VAL A 313 -44.13 -3.88 2.73
CA VAL A 313 -43.20 -5.01 2.62
C VAL A 313 -43.89 -6.23 2.03
N TRP A 314 -45.11 -6.55 2.46
CA TRP A 314 -45.85 -7.73 1.96
C TRP A 314 -46.80 -7.41 0.80
N LYS A 315 -47.07 -6.12 0.53
CA LYS A 315 -48.01 -5.68 -0.52
C LYS A 315 -49.41 -6.28 -0.38
N GLN A 316 -49.90 -6.36 0.86
CA GLN A 316 -51.20 -6.97 1.22
C GLN A 316 -52.05 -6.01 2.06
N PRO A 317 -53.39 -6.10 2.01
CA PRO A 317 -54.26 -5.39 2.94
C PRO A 317 -54.06 -5.92 4.36
N TYR A 318 -54.03 -5.02 5.34
CA TYR A 318 -53.77 -5.40 6.72
C TYR A 318 -54.99 -6.09 7.36
N ASP A 319 -54.74 -7.29 7.88
CA ASP A 319 -55.66 -8.06 8.71
C ASP A 319 -54.95 -8.44 10.02
N PRO A 320 -55.36 -7.88 11.17
CA PRO A 320 -54.74 -8.16 12.47
C PRO A 320 -54.71 -9.64 12.84
N ALA A 321 -55.72 -10.44 12.45
CA ALA A 321 -55.82 -11.85 12.84
C ALA A 321 -54.71 -12.70 12.22
N ILE A 322 -54.26 -12.35 11.02
CA ILE A 322 -53.24 -13.08 10.27
C ILE A 322 -51.87 -12.41 10.41
N HIS A 323 -51.83 -11.09 10.28
CA HIS A 323 -50.59 -10.37 10.05
C HIS A 323 -49.82 -10.04 11.32
N ASP A 324 -50.47 -9.92 12.48
CA ASP A 324 -49.77 -9.61 13.73
C ASP A 324 -48.73 -10.68 14.08
N ASN A 325 -49.10 -11.96 13.94
CA ASN A 325 -48.18 -13.06 14.15
C ASN A 325 -47.10 -13.11 13.05
N LYS A 326 -47.48 -12.87 11.79
CA LYS A 326 -46.55 -12.86 10.66
C LYS A 326 -45.46 -11.80 10.82
N ILE A 327 -45.82 -10.57 11.20
CA ILE A 327 -44.88 -9.48 11.49
C ILE A 327 -43.98 -9.88 12.65
N TYR A 328 -44.56 -10.39 13.75
CA TYR A 328 -43.79 -10.80 14.92
C TYR A 328 -42.75 -11.87 14.58
N VAL A 329 -43.13 -12.93 13.85
CA VAL A 329 -42.23 -14.01 13.43
C VAL A 329 -41.13 -13.49 12.49
N THR A 330 -41.46 -12.60 11.56
CA THR A 330 -40.47 -12.02 10.63
C THR A 330 -39.48 -11.10 11.34
N ILE A 331 -39.94 -10.21 12.23
CA ILE A 331 -39.05 -9.36 13.06
C ILE A 331 -38.14 -10.24 13.93
N LYS A 332 -38.70 -11.31 14.51
CA LYS A 332 -37.92 -12.28 15.30
C LYS A 332 -36.80 -12.92 14.47
N ARG A 333 -37.09 -13.34 13.24
CA ARG A 333 -36.10 -13.90 12.31
C ARG A 333 -35.05 -12.86 11.92
N LEU A 334 -35.47 -11.63 11.58
CA LEU A 334 -34.55 -10.55 11.23
C LEU A 334 -33.58 -10.26 12.37
N ARG A 335 -34.09 -10.13 13.60
CA ARG A 335 -33.25 -9.91 14.79
C ARG A 335 -32.24 -11.02 15.01
N LYS A 336 -32.62 -12.29 14.83
CA LYS A 336 -31.67 -13.43 14.94
C LYS A 336 -30.50 -13.35 13.96
N LEU A 337 -30.69 -12.68 12.82
CA LEU A 337 -29.64 -12.54 11.82
C LEU A 337 -28.73 -11.35 12.11
N ILE A 338 -29.31 -10.21 12.48
CA ILE A 338 -28.57 -8.93 12.52
C ILE A 338 -28.20 -8.46 13.92
N GLU A 339 -28.83 -8.98 14.98
CA GLU A 339 -28.54 -8.51 16.34
C GLU A 339 -27.35 -9.28 16.92
N PRO A 340 -26.31 -8.61 17.43
CA PRO A 340 -25.15 -9.28 18.01
C PRO A 340 -25.49 -10.08 19.28
N ASP A 341 -26.52 -9.64 20.01
CA ASP A 341 -27.15 -10.38 21.10
C ASP A 341 -28.67 -10.33 20.88
N TYR A 342 -29.26 -11.49 20.60
CA TYR A 342 -30.68 -11.61 20.31
C TYR A 342 -31.58 -11.26 21.52
N GLU A 343 -31.13 -11.53 22.75
CA GLU A 343 -31.90 -11.23 23.97
C GLU A 343 -31.80 -9.76 24.36
N LYS A 344 -30.76 -9.06 23.87
CA LYS A 344 -30.52 -7.63 24.08
C LYS A 344 -30.40 -6.89 22.73
N PRO A 345 -31.54 -6.69 22.03
CA PRO A 345 -31.52 -6.09 20.70
C PRO A 345 -30.95 -4.66 20.73
N LYS A 346 -30.05 -4.38 19.79
CA LYS A 346 -29.38 -3.10 19.58
C LYS A 346 -30.02 -2.30 18.44
N TYR A 347 -30.53 -2.97 17.41
CA TYR A 347 -30.95 -2.34 16.17
C TYR A 347 -32.46 -2.14 16.08
N ILE A 348 -33.27 -3.19 16.22
CA ILE A 348 -34.72 -3.12 15.99
C ILE A 348 -35.45 -3.15 17.33
N PHE A 349 -36.34 -2.18 17.57
CA PHE A 349 -37.11 -2.03 18.79
C PHE A 349 -38.62 -2.10 18.54
N ARG A 350 -39.37 -2.51 19.58
CA ARG A 350 -40.84 -2.53 19.57
C ARG A 350 -41.37 -1.21 20.14
N ALA A 351 -42.37 -0.63 19.47
CA ALA A 351 -43.15 0.51 19.95
C ALA A 351 -44.61 0.08 20.22
N LYS A 352 -45.43 0.99 20.77
CA LYS A 352 -46.84 0.71 21.14
C LYS A 352 -47.65 0.11 19.98
N ASN A 353 -47.49 0.65 18.77
CA ASN A 353 -48.27 0.26 17.58
C ASN A 353 -47.40 -0.27 16.42
N GLY A 354 -46.15 -0.65 16.67
CA GLY A 354 -45.23 -0.93 15.57
C GLY A 354 -43.78 -1.23 15.95
N TYR A 355 -42.87 -1.02 15.01
CA TYR A 355 -41.45 -1.28 15.15
C TYR A 355 -40.63 -0.13 14.55
N TYR A 356 -39.40 0.04 15.04
CA TYR A 356 -38.49 1.06 14.55
C TYR A 356 -37.03 0.60 14.69
N MET A 357 -36.15 1.23 13.92
CA MET A 357 -34.70 1.07 14.09
C MET A 357 -34.13 2.16 15.00
N ASN A 358 -33.18 1.78 15.84
CA ASN A 358 -32.46 2.66 16.73
C ASN A 358 -31.80 3.81 15.98
N LYS A 359 -32.10 5.06 16.37
CA LYS A 359 -31.48 6.26 15.81
C LYS A 359 -29.99 6.38 16.14
N ALA A 360 -29.54 5.75 17.22
CA ALA A 360 -28.14 5.77 17.62
C ALA A 360 -27.26 4.76 16.85
N ALA A 361 -27.86 3.86 16.06
CA ALA A 361 -27.11 2.90 15.26
C ALA A 361 -26.49 3.61 14.05
N ARG A 362 -25.17 3.59 13.94
CA ARG A 362 -24.47 4.17 12.79
C ARG A 362 -24.58 3.20 11.62
N VAL A 363 -25.24 3.58 10.53
CA VAL A 363 -25.42 2.70 9.36
C VAL A 363 -24.95 3.39 8.09
N HIS A 364 -24.32 2.63 7.21
CA HIS A 364 -23.89 3.06 5.89
C HIS A 364 -24.61 2.29 4.78
N PHE A 365 -25.02 3.00 3.74
CA PHE A 365 -25.53 2.40 2.50
C PHE A 365 -24.42 2.40 1.45
N GLU A 366 -23.98 1.20 1.09
CA GLU A 366 -23.06 0.99 -0.02
C GLU A 366 -23.91 0.85 -1.28
N HIS A 367 -23.72 1.79 -2.21
CA HIS A 367 -24.49 1.91 -3.45
C HIS A 367 -23.80 1.16 -4.59
#